data_AF-M4QK97-F1
#
_entry.id   AF-M4QK97-F1
#
_cell.length_a   1.000
_cell.length_b   1.000
_cell.length_c   1.000
_cell.angle_alpha   90.00
_cell.angle_beta   90.00
_cell.angle_gamma   90.00
#
_symmetry.space_group_name_H-M   'P 1'
#
loop_
_entity.id
_entity.type
_entity.pdbx_description
1 polymer ?
#
loop_
_entity_poly.entity_id
_entity_poly.type
_entity_poly.pdbx_seq_one_letter_code
_entity_poly.pdbx_strand_id
1 'polypeptide(L)'
;MIKTRLSTFFAYLIKNLNNKLYYSLSELTTGLISLLLGFFISTGLSTIPGQTGDWGIIAASLIVAATELTSKIVYSSHKQLNIKINLFNNFKIGITYGLFVDAFKLGS
;
A
#
# COMPACT_ATOMS: atom_id res chain seq x y z
N MET A 1 20.29 28.63 -32.04
CA MET A 1 19.92 29.13 -30.70
C MET A 1 21.12 28.95 -29.77
N ILE A 2 21.73 30.04 -29.33
CA ILE A 2 23.01 30.03 -28.59
C ILE A 2 22.76 29.41 -27.21
N LYS A 3 23.37 28.25 -26.94
CA LYS A 3 23.32 27.60 -25.62
C LYS A 3 24.28 28.33 -24.69
N THR A 4 23.76 29.28 -23.92
CA THR A 4 24.54 29.93 -22.86
C THR A 4 24.78 28.93 -21.73
N ARG A 5 25.89 29.07 -20.98
CA ARG A 5 26.19 28.21 -19.82
C ARG A 5 25.06 28.21 -18.78
N LEU A 6 24.36 29.33 -18.64
CA LEU A 6 23.17 29.46 -17.81
C LEU A 6 22.01 28.60 -18.33
N SER A 7 21.75 28.63 -19.64
CA SER A 7 20.67 27.82 -20.25
C SER A 7 20.89 26.33 -20.08
N THR A 8 22.14 25.86 -20.17
CA THR A 8 22.49 24.45 -19.95
C THR A 8 22.33 24.04 -18.49
N PHE A 9 22.67 24.93 -17.55
CA PHE A 9 22.46 24.69 -16.12
C PHE A 9 20.96 24.59 -15.79
N PHE A 10 20.15 25.55 -16.26
CA PHE A 10 18.70 25.51 -16.08
C PHE A 10 18.07 24.25 -16.68
N ALA A 11 18.47 23.86 -17.89
CA ALA A 11 17.99 22.64 -18.52
C ALA A 11 18.33 21.38 -17.70
N TYR A 12 19.54 21.32 -17.13
CA TYR A 12 19.94 20.22 -16.25
C TYR A 12 19.11 20.20 -14.95
N LEU A 13 18.87 21.36 -14.35
CA LEU A 13 18.11 21.50 -13.11
C LEU A 13 16.65 21.05 -13.31
N ILE A 14 16.01 21.51 -14.40
CA ILE A 14 14.65 21.10 -14.78
C ILE A 14 14.60 19.60 -15.06
N LYS A 15 15.58 19.04 -15.78
CA LYS A 15 15.63 17.60 -16.08
C LYS A 15 15.77 16.77 -14.80
N ASN A 16 16.62 17.19 -13.87
CA ASN A 16 16.81 16.49 -12.59
C ASN A 16 15.54 16.53 -11.72
N LEU A 17 14.88 17.70 -11.64
CA LEU A 17 13.61 17.85 -10.94
C LEU A 17 12.52 16.96 -11.55
N ASN A 18 12.35 16.99 -12.88
CA ASN A 18 11.36 16.16 -13.55
C ASN A 18 11.61 14.67 -13.31
N ASN A 19 12.86 14.22 -13.40
CA ASN A 19 13.19 12.82 -13.13
C ASN A 19 12.87 12.42 -11.69
N LYS A 20 13.20 13.28 -10.70
CA LYS A 20 12.91 13.01 -9.29
C LYS A 20 11.42 13.00 -9.00
N LEU A 21 10.67 13.96 -9.55
CA LEU A 21 9.21 14.03 -9.41
C LEU A 21 8.54 12.84 -10.07
N TYR A 22 8.94 12.47 -11.28
CA TYR A 22 8.38 11.32 -12.00
C TYR A 22 8.59 10.02 -11.22
N TYR A 23 9.81 9.78 -10.73
CA TYR A 23 10.12 8.61 -9.91
C TYR A 23 9.28 8.58 -8.64
N SER A 24 9.25 9.69 -7.89
CA SER A 24 8.47 9.80 -6.65
C SER A 24 6.97 9.61 -6.86
N LEU A 25 6.41 10.15 -7.95
CA LEU A 25 4.99 9.97 -8.28
C LEU A 25 4.69 8.54 -8.69
N SER A 26 5.58 7.89 -9.45
CA SER A 26 5.40 6.49 -9.87
C SER A 26 5.42 5.52 -8.70
N GLU A 27 6.26 5.75 -7.69
CA GLU A 27 6.26 4.94 -6.47
C GLU A 27 4.99 5.18 -5.66
N LEU A 28 4.54 6.43 -5.55
CA LEU A 28 3.32 6.80 -4.84
C LEU A 28 2.08 6.18 -5.50
N THR A 29 1.96 6.25 -6.83
CA THR A 29 0.82 5.66 -7.56
C THR A 29 0.78 4.15 -7.38
N THR A 30 1.92 3.46 -7.51
CA THR A 30 1.99 2.01 -7.32
C THR A 30 1.65 1.63 -5.86
N GLY A 31 2.12 2.42 -4.90
CA GLY A 31 1.78 2.25 -3.49
C GLY A 31 0.29 2.45 -3.20
N LEU A 32 -0.32 3.49 -3.76
CA LEU A 32 -1.76 3.75 -3.64
C LEU A 32 -2.58 2.63 -4.28
N ILE A 33 -2.24 2.17 -5.48
CA ILE A 33 -2.94 1.06 -6.14
C ILE A 33 -2.93 -0.17 -5.23
N SER A 34 -1.77 -0.51 -4.64
CA SER A 34 -1.68 -1.63 -3.70
C SER A 34 -2.56 -1.45 -2.46
N LEU A 35 -2.58 -0.23 -1.89
CA LEU A 35 -3.41 0.10 -0.74
C LEU A 35 -4.90 0.00 -1.05
N LEU A 36 -5.34 0.58 -2.18
CA LEU A 36 -6.74 0.55 -2.61
C LEU A 36 -7.20 -0.88 -2.95
N LEU A 37 -6.34 -1.71 -3.54
CA LEU A 37 -6.62 -3.12 -3.78
C LEU A 37 -6.85 -3.88 -2.46
N GLY A 38 -6.00 -3.65 -1.45
CA GLY A 38 -6.18 -4.23 -0.12
C GLY A 38 -7.49 -3.78 0.53
N PHE A 39 -7.82 -2.49 0.43
CA PHE A 39 -9.08 -1.94 0.94
C PHE A 39 -10.30 -2.58 0.24
N PHE A 40 -10.26 -2.74 -1.07
CA PHE A 40 -11.33 -3.39 -1.83
C PHE A 40 -11.54 -4.84 -1.38
N ILE A 41 -10.46 -5.63 -1.25
CA ILE A 41 -10.55 -7.03 -0.79
C ILE A 41 -11.14 -7.12 0.62
N SER A 42 -10.78 -6.18 1.50
CA SER A 42 -11.36 -6.12 2.85
C SER A 42 -12.88 -6.03 2.84
N THR A 43 -13.47 -5.22 1.96
CA THR A 43 -14.94 -5.10 1.91
C THR A 43 -15.60 -6.43 1.54
N GLY A 44 -14.99 -7.19 0.61
CA GLY A 44 -15.43 -8.55 0.30
C GLY A 44 -15.27 -9.49 1.50
N LEU A 45 -14.10 -9.47 2.15
CA LEU A 45 -13.83 -10.29 3.33
C LEU A 45 -14.77 -10.01 4.50
N SER A 46 -15.24 -8.77 4.66
CA SER A 46 -16.20 -8.40 5.72
C SER A 46 -17.59 -8.99 5.46
N THR A 47 -18.00 -9.09 4.19
CA THR A 47 -19.34 -9.59 3.83
C THR A 47 -19.51 -11.11 3.94
N ILE A 48 -18.46 -11.89 3.73
CA ILE A 48 -18.54 -13.36 3.71
C ILE A 48 -18.92 -13.94 5.08
N PRO A 49 -18.25 -13.60 6.21
CA PRO A 49 -18.61 -14.12 7.53
C PRO A 49 -19.89 -13.47 8.07
N GLY A 50 -20.19 -12.22 7.67
CA GLY A 50 -21.39 -11.49 8.10
C GLY A 50 -22.69 -12.08 7.57
N GLN A 51 -22.66 -12.79 6.43
CA GLN A 51 -23.83 -13.47 5.86
C GLN A 51 -24.26 -14.72 6.64
N THR A 52 -23.29 -15.49 7.15
CA THR A 52 -23.54 -16.80 7.78
C THR A 52 -23.46 -16.78 9.30
N GLY A 53 -23.04 -15.66 9.91
CA GLY A 53 -23.07 -15.41 11.36
C GLY A 53 -22.02 -16.18 12.18
N ASP A 54 -21.77 -17.45 11.84
CA ASP A 54 -20.98 -18.36 12.67
C ASP A 54 -19.47 -18.35 12.34
N TRP A 55 -19.09 -17.87 11.16
CA TRP A 55 -17.71 -17.95 10.65
C TRP A 55 -16.81 -16.79 11.07
N GLY A 56 -17.34 -15.82 11.84
CA GLY A 56 -16.63 -14.59 12.20
C GLY A 56 -15.32 -14.81 12.95
N ILE A 57 -15.31 -15.73 13.93
CA ILE A 57 -14.12 -16.00 14.77
C ILE A 57 -13.00 -16.65 13.94
N ILE A 58 -13.37 -17.60 13.07
CA ILE A 58 -12.42 -18.28 12.17
C ILE A 58 -11.82 -17.28 11.20
N ALA A 59 -12.67 -16.44 10.57
CA ALA A 59 -12.21 -15.38 9.67
C ALA A 59 -11.28 -14.38 10.36
N ALA A 60 -11.62 -13.92 11.57
CA ALA A 60 -10.78 -13.02 12.35
C ALA A 60 -9.41 -13.64 12.68
N SER A 61 -9.38 -14.91 13.10
CA SER A 61 -8.13 -15.61 13.39
C SER A 61 -7.23 -15.76 12.16
N LEU A 62 -7.82 -16.03 10.99
CA LEU A 62 -7.10 -16.13 9.72
C LEU A 62 -6.52 -14.78 9.28
N ILE A 63 -7.29 -13.70 9.43
CA ILE A 63 -6.83 -12.33 9.14
C ILE A 63 -5.66 -11.97 10.06
N VAL A 64 -5.77 -12.23 11.36
CA VAL A 64 -4.69 -11.97 12.32
C VAL A 64 -3.43 -12.77 11.96
N ALA A 65 -3.57 -14.07 11.67
CA ALA A 65 -2.45 -14.91 11.25
C ALA A 65 -1.78 -14.39 9.96
N ALA A 66 -2.56 -13.95 8.98
CA ALA A 66 -2.04 -13.36 7.75
C ALA A 66 -1.30 -12.02 8.01
N THR A 67 -1.83 -11.18 8.89
CA THR A 67 -1.17 -9.92 9.26
C THR A 67 0.16 -10.16 9.98
N GLU A 68 0.24 -11.18 10.83
CA GLU A 68 1.44 -11.54 11.57
C GLU A 68 2.49 -12.19 10.64
N LEU A 69 2.07 -13.08 9.75
CA LEU A 69 2.94 -13.63 8.71
C LEU A 69 3.57 -12.51 7.87
N THR A 70 2.75 -11.52 7.48
CA THR A 70 3.22 -10.35 6.74
C THR A 70 4.21 -9.52 7.55
N SER A 71 3.94 -9.27 8.83
CA SER A 71 4.89 -8.59 9.72
C SER A 71 6.22 -9.34 9.77
N LYS A 72 6.18 -10.65 9.95
CA LYS A 72 7.38 -11.49 9.97
C LYS A 72 8.17 -11.39 8.67
N ILE A 73 7.52 -11.39 7.52
CA ILE A 73 8.20 -11.26 6.21
C ILE A 73 8.86 -9.88 6.06
N VAL A 74 8.15 -8.81 6.45
CA VAL A 74 8.66 -7.43 6.35
C VAL A 74 9.86 -7.23 7.29
N TYR A 75 9.76 -7.67 8.55
CA TYR A 75 10.78 -7.41 9.56
C TYR A 75 11.92 -8.44 9.61
N SER A 76 11.73 -9.65 9.08
CA SER A 76 12.80 -10.66 8.95
C SER A 76 13.84 -10.27 7.88
N SER A 77 13.45 -9.45 6.90
CA SER A 77 14.36 -8.97 5.86
C SER A 77 15.24 -7.84 6.39
N HIS A 78 16.30 -8.20 7.10
CA HIS A 78 17.20 -7.25 7.78
C HIS A 78 18.00 -6.33 6.82
N LYS A 79 17.99 -6.58 5.51
CA LYS A 79 18.74 -5.80 4.52
C LYS A 79 17.96 -5.65 3.22
N GLN A 80 17.71 -4.38 2.86
CA GLN A 80 17.05 -3.87 1.65
C GLN A 80 15.52 -4.03 1.61
N LEU A 81 14.83 -2.94 1.98
CA LEU A 81 13.41 -2.71 1.71
C LEU A 81 13.19 -2.72 0.19
N ASN A 82 12.88 -3.90 -0.34
CA ASN A 82 12.59 -4.07 -1.75
C ASN A 82 11.22 -3.46 -2.06
N ILE A 83 11.05 -2.81 -3.22
CA ILE A 83 9.79 -2.15 -3.61
C ILE A 83 8.60 -3.10 -3.47
N LYS A 84 8.79 -4.39 -3.79
CA LYS A 84 7.77 -5.44 -3.63
C LYS A 84 7.30 -5.65 -2.19
N ILE A 85 8.22 -5.58 -1.21
CA ILE A 85 7.89 -5.72 0.21
C ILE A 85 7.06 -4.52 0.66
N ASN A 86 7.42 -3.31 0.19
CA ASN A 86 6.66 -2.11 0.50
C ASN A 86 5.24 -2.14 -0.09
N LEU A 87 5.08 -2.66 -1.31
CA LEU A 87 3.76 -2.87 -1.92
C LEU A 87 2.91 -3.85 -1.10
N PHE A 88 3.49 -4.98 -0.67
CA PHE A 88 2.77 -5.96 0.15
C PHE A 88 2.41 -5.39 1.53
N ASN A 89 3.25 -4.54 2.11
CA ASN A 89 2.94 -3.82 3.34
C ASN A 89 1.79 -2.81 3.14
N ASN A 90 1.79 -2.04 2.04
CA ASN A 90 0.69 -1.14 1.70
C ASN A 90 -0.62 -1.89 1.47
N PHE A 91 -0.55 -3.07 0.87
CA PHE A 91 -1.70 -3.95 0.68
C PHE A 91 -2.29 -4.40 2.03
N LYS A 92 -1.43 -4.85 2.95
CA LYS A 92 -1.83 -5.19 4.33
C LYS A 92 -2.50 -4.01 5.03
N ILE A 93 -1.91 -2.82 4.95
CA ILE A 93 -2.49 -1.60 5.54
C ILE A 93 -3.89 -1.35 4.97
N GLY A 94 -4.05 -1.47 3.65
CA GLY A 94 -5.35 -1.36 2.98
C GLY A 94 -6.39 -2.34 3.54
N ILE A 95 -6.03 -3.61 3.73
CA ILE A 95 -6.93 -4.61 4.32
C ILE A 95 -7.33 -4.22 5.74
N THR A 96 -6.35 -3.90 6.60
CA THR A 96 -6.62 -3.56 8.00
C THR A 96 -7.50 -2.33 8.13
N TYR A 97 -7.28 -1.31 7.30
CA TYR A 97 -8.07 -0.09 7.32
C TYR A 97 -9.50 -0.32 6.83
N GLY A 98 -9.67 -1.11 5.75
CA GLY A 98 -11.00 -1.48 5.26
C GLY A 98 -11.84 -2.21 6.32
N LEU A 99 -11.24 -3.16 7.03
CA LEU A 99 -11.95 -3.95 8.04
C LEU A 99 -12.36 -3.08 9.22
N PHE A 100 -11.49 -2.15 9.64
CA PHE A 100 -11.80 -1.18 10.68
C PHE A 100 -12.96 -0.27 10.28
N VAL A 101 -12.93 0.27 9.06
CA VAL A 101 -14.00 1.14 8.55
C VAL A 101 -15.34 0.40 8.51
N ASP A 102 -15.37 -0.85 8.05
CA ASP A 102 -16.60 -1.63 8.02
C ASP A 102 -17.08 -2.02 9.43
N ALA A 103 -16.17 -2.31 10.36
CA ALA A 103 -16.52 -2.53 11.77
C ALA A 103 -17.14 -1.27 12.40
N PHE A 104 -16.61 -0.08 12.10
CA PHE A 104 -17.21 1.18 12.55
C PHE A 104 -18.62 1.39 11.97
N LYS A 105 -18.85 1.05 10.70
CA LYS A 105 -20.19 1.16 10.08
C LYS A 105 -21.22 0.26 10.73
N LEU A 106 -20.82 -0.92 11.21
CA LEU A 106 -21.71 -1.90 11.83
C LEU A 106 -21.88 -1.67 13.35
N GLY A 107 -20.95 -0.96 13.97
CA GLY A 107 -20.96 -0.65 15.41
C GLY A 107 -21.63 0.67 15.79
N SER A 108 -22.07 1.48 14.83
CA SER A 108 -22.83 2.73 15.02
C SER A 108 -24.32 2.51 14.83
#